data_AF-A0A1Z9QLF4-F1
#
_entry.id   AF-A0A1Z9QLF4-F1
#
_cell.length_a   1.000
_cell.length_b   1.000
_cell.length_c   1.000
_cell.angle_alpha   90.00
_cell.angle_beta   90.00
_cell.angle_gamma   90.00
#
_symmetry.space_group_name_H-M   'P 1'
#
loop_
_entity.id
_entity.type
_entity.pdbx_description
1 polymer ?
#
loop_
_entity_poly.entity_id
_entity_poly.type
_entity_poly.pdbx_seq_one_letter_code
_entity_poly.pdbx_strand_id
1 'polypeptide(L)'
;MIQDYLDQLIVVGDRLIIELSESSDRTDSGLYLPPNVKEKEEIQSGYVLKVGPGHPIAFDEESEPWKSNDNPIKYIPVQAKEGDFAFFLKKYAYEVVFKGHTLMIVPQTSILLLQRDEGLFE
;
A
#
# COMPACT_ATOMS: atom_id res chain seq x y z
N MET A 1 -7.76 -16.66 -6.46
CA MET A 1 -6.90 -15.88 -5.55
C MET A 1 -7.23 -14.40 -5.74
N ILE A 2 -6.99 -13.52 -4.76
CA ILE A 2 -7.19 -12.08 -5.00
C ILE A 2 -6.31 -11.56 -6.16
N GLN A 3 -5.16 -12.21 -6.37
CA GLN A 3 -4.22 -11.98 -7.47
C GLN A 3 -4.91 -11.93 -8.84
N ASP A 4 -5.92 -12.77 -9.08
CA ASP A 4 -6.63 -12.90 -10.36
C ASP A 4 -7.44 -11.63 -10.72
N TYR A 5 -7.66 -10.74 -9.75
CA TYR A 5 -8.46 -9.53 -9.91
C TYR A 5 -7.67 -8.24 -9.70
N LEU A 6 -6.40 -8.30 -9.29
CA LEU A 6 -5.58 -7.11 -9.03
C LEU A 6 -5.39 -6.24 -10.27
N ASP A 7 -5.37 -6.84 -11.46
CA ASP A 7 -5.28 -6.10 -12.73
C ASP A 7 -6.50 -5.21 -13.01
N GLN A 8 -7.65 -5.52 -12.40
CA GLN A 8 -8.88 -4.74 -12.55
C GLN A 8 -8.94 -3.53 -11.60
N LEU A 9 -8.02 -3.44 -10.64
CA LEU A 9 -7.98 -2.39 -9.64
C LEU A 9 -6.95 -1.33 -10.01
N ILE A 10 -7.35 -0.06 -10.01
CA ILE A 10 -6.43 1.07 -10.20
C ILE A 10 -6.33 1.81 -8.88
N VAL A 11 -5.11 1.91 -8.35
CA VAL A 11 -4.83 2.65 -7.13
C VAL A 11 -4.59 4.11 -7.49
N VAL A 12 -5.31 5.02 -6.83
CA VAL A 12 -5.28 6.46 -7.13
C VAL A 12 -4.37 7.19 -6.14
N GLY A 13 -3.52 8.08 -6.67
CA GLY A 13 -2.63 8.92 -5.88
C GLY A 13 -1.51 8.12 -5.22
N ASP A 14 -1.14 8.52 -4.01
CA ASP A 14 -0.05 7.95 -3.20
C ASP A 14 -0.50 6.81 -2.27
N ARG A 15 -1.53 6.08 -2.69
CA ARG A 15 -2.12 5.00 -1.90
C ARG A 15 -1.52 3.64 -2.26
N LEU A 16 -1.72 2.69 -1.35
CA LEU A 16 -1.32 1.29 -1.50
C LEU A 16 -2.51 0.39 -1.17
N ILE A 17 -2.59 -0.75 -1.85
CA ILE A 17 -3.43 -1.87 -1.44
C ILE A 17 -2.54 -2.84 -0.67
N ILE A 18 -2.94 -3.16 0.56
CA ILE A 18 -2.25 -4.09 1.44
C ILE A 18 -3.19 -5.22 1.84
N GLU A 19 -2.70 -6.45 1.76
CA GLU A 19 -3.33 -7.61 2.38
C GLU A 19 -2.75 -7.79 3.79
N LEU A 20 -3.62 -7.82 4.80
CA LEU A 20 -3.18 -7.99 6.19
C LEU A 20 -2.49 -9.35 6.34
N SER A 21 -1.31 -9.36 6.95
CA SER A 21 -0.75 -10.60 7.47
C SER A 21 -1.46 -10.94 8.78
N GLU A 22 -1.71 -12.23 9.00
CA GLU A 22 -2.31 -12.69 10.24
C GLU A 22 -1.48 -12.20 11.45
N SER A 23 -2.12 -11.45 12.36
CA SER A 23 -1.50 -11.16 13.65
C SER A 23 -1.54 -12.43 14.47
N SER A 24 -0.37 -12.91 14.90
CA SER A 24 -0.26 -14.12 15.72
C SER A 24 -1.22 -14.02 16.91
N ASP A 25 -2.16 -14.97 16.98
CA ASP A 25 -3.04 -15.11 18.15
C ASP A 25 -2.27 -15.43 19.42
N ARG A 26 -1.00 -15.82 19.28
CA ARG A 26 -0.13 -16.22 20.38
C ARG A 26 1.04 -15.27 20.54
N THR A 27 1.32 -14.88 21.77
CA THR A 27 2.59 -14.25 22.13
C THR A 27 3.76 -15.21 21.88
N ASP A 28 5.00 -14.72 21.85
CA ASP A 28 6.21 -15.56 21.74
C ASP A 28 6.31 -16.60 22.88
N SER A 29 5.63 -16.34 24.00
CA SER A 29 5.50 -17.26 25.14
C SER A 29 4.37 -18.28 25.02
N GLY A 30 3.59 -18.26 23.92
CA GLY A 30 2.50 -19.20 23.63
C GLY A 30 1.14 -18.86 24.25
N LEU A 31 0.96 -17.66 24.82
CA LEU A 31 -0.31 -17.23 25.41
C LEU A 31 -1.22 -16.64 24.35
N TYR A 32 -2.52 -16.98 24.42
CA TYR A 32 -3.52 -16.37 23.55
C TYR A 32 -3.76 -14.91 23.90
N LEU A 33 -3.70 -14.04 22.90
CA LEU A 33 -4.04 -12.62 23.02
C LEU A 33 -5.57 -12.45 23.11
N PRO A 34 -6.09 -11.77 24.16
CA PRO A 34 -7.50 -11.46 24.24
C PRO A 34 -7.93 -10.53 23.09
N PRO A 35 -9.17 -10.64 22.58
CA PRO A 35 -9.64 -9.90 21.41
C PRO A 35 -9.54 -8.37 21.57
N ASN A 36 -9.76 -7.86 22.80
CA ASN A 36 -9.65 -6.43 23.12
C ASN A 36 -8.23 -5.84 22.95
N VAL A 37 -7.19 -6.69 22.89
CA VAL A 37 -5.81 -6.23 22.68
C VAL A 37 -5.55 -6.02 21.19
N LYS A 38 -6.03 -6.94 20.34
CA LYS A 38 -5.90 -6.85 18.88
C LYS A 38 -6.58 -5.61 18.30
N GLU A 39 -7.74 -5.24 18.84
CA GLU A 39 -8.44 -4.04 18.38
C GLU A 39 -7.69 -2.74 18.72
N LYS A 40 -6.95 -2.75 19.84
CA LYS A 40 -6.15 -1.63 20.33
C LYS A 40 -4.80 -1.48 19.65
N GLU A 41 -4.36 -2.46 18.85
CA GLU A 41 -3.12 -2.32 18.10
C GLU A 41 -3.27 -1.17 17.09
N GLU A 42 -2.53 -0.10 17.35
CA GLU A 42 -2.51 1.10 16.48
C GLU A 42 -1.72 0.85 15.18
N ILE A 43 -0.86 -0.17 15.19
CA ILE A 43 -0.01 -0.57 14.06
C ILE A 43 -0.48 -1.92 13.55
N GLN A 44 -0.62 -2.04 12.24
CA GLN A 44 -0.87 -3.29 11.54
C GLN A 44 0.23 -3.56 10.53
N SER A 45 0.29 -4.80 10.05
CA SER A 45 1.27 -5.21 9.05
C SER A 45 0.64 -6.11 7.99
N GLY A 46 1.28 -6.16 6.83
CA GLY A 46 0.79 -6.92 5.69
C GLY A 46 1.63 -6.73 4.43
N TYR A 47 1.26 -7.45 3.37
CA TYR A 47 1.95 -7.41 2.09
C TYR A 47 1.32 -6.40 1.13
N VAL A 48 2.15 -5.60 0.48
CA VAL A 48 1.72 -4.65 -0.55
C VAL A 48 1.36 -5.41 -1.82
N LEU A 49 0.09 -5.38 -2.19
CA LEU A 49 -0.41 -6.01 -3.42
C LEU A 49 -0.32 -5.10 -4.63
N LYS A 50 -0.56 -3.79 -4.44
CA LYS A 50 -0.57 -2.80 -5.53
C LYS A 50 -0.23 -1.42 -5.02
N VAL A 51 0.46 -0.64 -5.85
CA VAL A 51 0.84 0.74 -5.54
C VAL A 51 0.21 1.74 -6.50
N GLY A 52 -0.12 2.92 -5.98
CA GLY A 52 -0.59 4.04 -6.79
C GLY A 52 0.55 4.77 -7.51
N PRO A 53 0.20 5.65 -8.48
CA PRO A 53 1.17 6.43 -9.24
C PRO A 53 1.96 7.44 -8.39
N GLY A 54 1.49 7.74 -7.17
CA GLY A 54 2.10 8.71 -6.28
C GLY A 54 1.53 10.11 -6.43
N HIS A 55 2.35 11.13 -6.17
CA HIS A 55 1.91 12.52 -6.09
C HIS A 55 2.04 13.21 -7.45
N PRO A 56 0.97 13.81 -8.00
CA PRO A 56 1.07 14.58 -9.23
C PRO A 56 1.90 15.83 -8.99
N ILE A 57 2.80 16.12 -9.93
CA ILE A 57 3.55 17.37 -9.96
C ILE A 57 3.09 18.22 -11.14
N ALA A 58 2.90 19.51 -10.89
CA ALA A 58 2.74 20.48 -11.97
C ALA A 58 4.08 20.55 -12.70
N PHE A 59 4.10 20.16 -13.97
CA PHE A 59 5.26 20.33 -14.82
C PHE A 59 5.01 21.56 -15.70
N ASP A 60 5.68 22.65 -15.38
CA ASP A 60 5.69 23.85 -16.21
C ASP A 60 6.81 23.67 -17.23
N GLU A 61 6.51 22.97 -18.33
CA GLU A 61 7.42 22.92 -19.47
C GLU A 61 7.34 24.30 -20.14
N GLU A 62 8.43 25.09 -20.13
CA GLU A 62 8.52 26.29 -20.97
C GLU A 62 8.14 25.88 -22.39
N SER A 63 6.94 26.28 -22.82
CA SER A 63 6.32 25.76 -24.03
C SER A 63 7.04 26.35 -25.24
N GLU A 64 8.03 25.63 -25.74
CA GLU A 64 8.62 25.90 -27.04
C GLU A 64 7.50 25.84 -28.12
N PRO A 65 7.26 26.91 -28.91
CA PRO A 65 6.05 27.07 -29.74
C PRO A 65 5.79 25.97 -30.79
N TRP A 66 6.78 25.10 -31.02
CA TRP A 66 6.77 24.03 -32.01
C TRP A 66 6.55 22.64 -31.40
N LYS A 67 6.53 22.50 -30.06
CA LYS A 67 6.14 21.26 -29.39
C LYS A 67 4.62 21.19 -29.25
N SER A 68 4.04 20.08 -29.65
CA SER A 68 2.63 19.77 -29.39
C SER A 68 2.37 19.80 -27.88
N ASN A 69 1.31 20.49 -27.45
CA ASN A 69 0.89 20.67 -26.04
C ASN A 69 0.36 19.38 -25.40
N ASP A 70 0.99 18.23 -25.67
CA ASP A 70 0.81 17.02 -24.86
C ASP A 70 1.70 17.17 -23.63
N ASN A 71 1.22 17.88 -22.62
CA ASN A 71 1.87 17.96 -21.31
C ASN A 71 1.31 16.82 -20.45
N PRO A 72 1.93 15.60 -20.44
CA PRO A 72 1.47 14.53 -19.58
C PRO A 72 1.66 14.94 -18.11
N ILE A 73 0.63 14.73 -17.29
CA ILE A 73 0.75 14.86 -15.83
C ILE A 73 1.87 13.94 -15.37
N LYS A 74 2.93 14.51 -14.80
CA LYS A 74 4.04 13.75 -14.22
C LYS A 74 3.70 13.44 -12.76
N TYR A 75 4.13 12.28 -12.29
CA TYR A 75 3.95 11.85 -10.91
C TYR A 75 5.30 11.56 -10.26
N ILE A 76 5.43 11.90 -8.98
CA ILE A 76 6.48 11.37 -8.12
C ILE A 76 5.97 10.04 -7.59
N PRO A 77 6.60 8.91 -7.93
CA PRO A 77 6.12 7.59 -7.53
C PRO A 77 6.19 7.38 -6.02
N VAL A 78 5.40 6.43 -5.54
CA VAL A 78 5.48 6.00 -4.14
C VAL A 78 6.79 5.24 -3.85
N GLN A 79 7.24 5.26 -2.60
CA GLN A 79 8.47 4.55 -2.19
C GLN A 79 8.30 3.03 -2.13
N ALA A 80 7.08 2.57 -1.83
CA ALA A 80 6.77 1.15 -1.75
C ALA A 80 6.70 0.51 -3.13
N LYS A 81 6.93 -0.79 -3.16
CA LYS A 81 6.79 -1.64 -4.34
C LYS A 81 5.85 -2.79 -4.03
N GLU A 82 5.27 -3.35 -5.08
CA GLU A 82 4.51 -4.59 -4.99
C GLU A 82 5.41 -5.69 -4.42
N GLY A 83 4.89 -6.45 -3.45
CA GLY A 83 5.64 -7.48 -2.72
C GLY A 83 6.36 -6.99 -1.46
N ASP A 84 6.46 -5.69 -1.21
CA ASP A 84 7.03 -5.20 0.06
C ASP A 84 6.13 -5.62 1.25
N PHE A 85 6.75 -5.93 2.39
CA PHE A 85 6.04 -6.11 3.65
C PHE A 85 5.99 -4.79 4.43
N ALA A 86 4.80 -4.28 4.71
CA ALA A 86 4.59 -2.94 5.23
C ALA A 86 4.06 -2.96 6.66
N PHE A 87 4.59 -2.07 7.50
CA PHE A 87 4.04 -1.73 8.81
C PHE A 87 3.39 -0.35 8.73
N PHE A 88 2.14 -0.21 9.15
CA PHE A 88 1.37 1.01 8.95
C PHE A 88 0.40 1.29 10.09
N LEU A 89 0.01 2.56 10.21
CA LEU A 89 -0.95 3.00 11.23
C LEU A 89 -2.38 2.67 10.82
N LYS A 90 -3.05 1.81 11.60
CA LYS A 90 -4.44 1.37 11.37
C LYS A 90 -5.42 2.54 11.27
N LYS A 91 -5.20 3.60 12.04
CA LYS A 91 -6.07 4.80 12.09
C LYS A 91 -6.25 5.48 10.73
N TYR A 92 -5.27 5.37 9.83
CA TYR A 92 -5.28 6.00 8.51
C TYR A 92 -5.61 5.03 7.37
N ALA A 93 -5.82 3.75 7.70
CA ALA A 93 -6.12 2.70 6.75
C ALA A 93 -7.63 2.54 6.59
N TYR A 94 -8.07 2.26 5.37
CA TYR A 94 -9.47 1.99 5.05
C TYR A 94 -9.64 0.52 4.68
N GLU A 95 -10.57 -0.16 5.34
CA GLU A 95 -10.94 -1.53 4.99
C GLU A 95 -11.97 -1.53 3.85
N VAL A 96 -11.69 -2.28 2.78
CA VAL A 96 -12.55 -2.40 1.61
C VAL A 96 -12.72 -3.88 1.26
N VAL A 97 -13.97 -4.33 1.14
CA VAL A 97 -14.28 -5.68 0.67
C VAL A 97 -14.53 -5.68 -0.83
N PHE A 98 -13.71 -6.40 -1.58
CA PHE A 98 -13.84 -6.56 -3.03
C PHE A 98 -13.88 -8.04 -3.41
N LYS A 99 -14.95 -8.47 -4.07
CA LYS A 99 -15.17 -9.87 -4.49
C LYS A 99 -14.97 -10.90 -3.35
N GLY A 100 -15.34 -10.53 -2.13
CA GLY A 100 -15.21 -11.40 -0.95
C GLY A 100 -13.83 -11.39 -0.29
N HIS A 101 -12.91 -10.54 -0.75
CA HIS A 101 -11.58 -10.34 -0.14
C HIS A 101 -11.53 -8.99 0.56
N THR A 102 -11.02 -8.99 1.80
CA THR A 102 -10.76 -7.77 2.56
C THR A 102 -9.41 -7.20 2.18
N LEU A 103 -9.39 -5.93 1.77
CA LEU A 103 -8.22 -5.17 1.37
C LEU A 103 -8.07 -3.94 2.26
N MET A 104 -6.83 -3.60 2.60
CA MET A 104 -6.52 -2.34 3.30
C MET A 104 -5.99 -1.32 2.31
N ILE A 105 -6.67 -0.18 2.20
CA ILE A 105 -6.20 0.98 1.42
C ILE A 105 -5.48 1.92 2.37
N VAL A 106 -4.19 2.11 2.12
CA VAL A 106 -3.29 2.79 3.05
C VAL A 106 -2.55 3.91 2.32
N PRO A 107 -2.58 5.17 2.80
CA PRO A 107 -1.77 6.23 2.21
C PRO A 107 -0.29 6.02 2.54
N GLN A 108 0.61 6.37 1.62
CA GLN A 108 2.06 6.22 1.82
C GLN A 108 2.54 6.94 3.09
N THR A 109 1.95 8.09 3.42
CA THR A 109 2.26 8.87 4.62
C THR A 109 1.98 8.15 5.94
N SER A 110 1.19 7.07 5.92
CA SER A 110 0.89 6.25 7.11
C SER A 110 1.71 4.96 7.19
N ILE A 111 2.53 4.68 6.18
CA ILE A 111 3.51 3.59 6.21
C ILE A 111 4.68 4.03 7.10
N LEU A 112 5.00 3.22 8.10
CA LEU A 112 6.07 3.47 9.06
C LEU A 112 7.39 2.83 8.61
N LEU A 113 7.30 1.61 8.06
CA LEU A 113 8.45 0.80 7.65
C LEU A 113 8.04 -0.13 6.51
N LEU A 114 8.97 -0.37 5.58
CA LEU A 114 8.88 -1.41 4.56
C LEU A 114 10.05 -2.37 4.73
N GLN A 115 9.76 -3.67 4.79
CA GLN A 115 10.74 -4.73 4.62
C GLN A 115 10.70 -5.21 3.18
N ARG A 116 11.87 -5.23 2.54
CA ARG A 116 12.07 -5.71 1.17
C ARG A 116 13.14 -6.78 1.19
N ASP A 117 12.74 -8.01 0.92
CA ASP A 117 13.68 -9.12 0.80
C ASP A 117 14.23 -9.13 -0.64
N GLU A 118 15.36 -8.46 -0.84
CA GLU A 118 16.03 -8.38 -2.16
C GLU A 118 16.60 -9.74 -2.64
N GLY A 119 16.65 -10.74 -1.76
CA GLY A 119 17.29 -12.06 -2.01
C GLY A 119 16.35 -13.20 -2.41
N LEU A 120 15.05 -12.96 -2.66
CA LEU A 120 14.11 -14.01 -3.11
C LEU A 120 14.00 -14.12 -4.65
N PHE A 121 14.69 -13.24 -5.38
CA PHE A 121 14.69 -13.21 -6.84
C PHE A 121 16.11 -13.22 -7.47
N GLU A 122 17.14 -13.62 -6.70
CA GLU A 122 18.44 -14.07 -7.25
C GLU A 122 18.52 -15.61 -7.34
#